data_AF-A0A7S2LXX4-F1
#
_entry.id   AF-A0A7S2LXX4-F1
#
_cell.length_a   1.000
_cell.length_b   1.000
_cell.length_c   1.000
_cell.angle_alpha   90.00
_cell.angle_beta   90.00
_cell.angle_gamma   90.00
#
_symmetry.space_group_name_H-M   'P 1'
#
loop_
_entity.id
_entity.type
_entity.pdbx_description
1 polymer ?
#
loop_
_entity_poly.entity_id
_entity_poly.type
_entity_poly.pdbx_seq_one_letter_code
_entity_poly.pdbx_strand_id
1 'polypeptide(L)'
;IWGSTALLCDPTCFDTRLAEKFVKALLVLHLCYCLFCCASTASNVLIDSPSSGFATSGSLQIFSAAWALIGVPTIAVALWGVYHRSAAHVRLYLYYGLADIVLDACFLVGNLLVRDACVHLDPAVAASSGRAFACGAARGFSAILVVSLLLIALYFLYIVRSYCQDLEDGGSAAVIAELLRGSRTEEKPYEAAGLA
;
A
#
# COMPACT_ATOMS: atom_id res chain seq x y z
N ILE A 1 12.71 -21.34 9.45
CA ILE A 1 11.69 -22.41 9.34
C ILE A 1 10.64 -22.02 8.29
N TRP A 2 11.12 -21.65 7.10
CA TRP A 2 10.35 -21.32 5.90
C TRP A 2 11.13 -21.93 4.74
N GLY A 3 11.29 -23.25 4.78
CA GLY A 3 12.11 -24.01 3.83
C GLY A 3 11.26 -25.01 3.09
N SER A 4 11.34 -24.96 1.77
CA SER A 4 11.06 -26.06 0.84
C SER A 4 9.61 -26.41 0.50
N THR A 5 8.81 -25.41 0.11
CA THR A 5 7.63 -25.62 -0.77
C THR A 5 7.81 -24.88 -2.08
N ALA A 6 8.81 -25.29 -2.87
CA ALA A 6 9.00 -24.84 -4.24
C ALA A 6 9.09 -26.10 -5.10
N LEU A 7 8.00 -26.53 -5.76
CA LEU A 7 7.98 -27.43 -6.95
C LEU A 7 6.63 -28.10 -7.28
N LEU A 8 5.49 -27.57 -6.82
CA LEU A 8 4.20 -27.94 -7.38
C LEU A 8 3.57 -26.69 -7.97
N CYS A 9 3.26 -26.73 -9.27
CA CYS A 9 2.53 -25.72 -10.05
C CYS A 9 1.61 -24.84 -9.19
N ASP A 10 2.05 -23.64 -8.85
CA ASP A 10 1.33 -22.74 -7.96
C ASP A 10 0.53 -21.75 -8.85
N PRO A 11 -0.76 -21.47 -8.61
CA PRO A 11 -1.57 -20.48 -9.34
C PRO A 11 -1.03 -19.02 -9.34
N THR A 12 0.21 -18.83 -8.90
CA THR A 12 0.97 -17.58 -8.78
C THR A 12 1.88 -17.29 -9.98
N CYS A 13 1.74 -17.98 -11.12
CA CYS A 13 2.13 -17.38 -12.41
C CYS A 13 1.14 -16.26 -12.80
N PHE A 14 0.84 -15.40 -11.83
CA PHE A 14 0.22 -14.11 -12.00
C PHE A 14 1.21 -13.35 -12.87
N ASP A 15 0.84 -13.18 -14.14
CA ASP A 15 1.67 -12.58 -15.18
C ASP A 15 2.42 -11.38 -14.58
N THR A 16 3.75 -11.45 -14.52
CA THR A 16 4.59 -10.39 -13.89
C THR A 16 4.27 -9.01 -14.46
N ARG A 17 3.78 -8.97 -15.72
CA ARG A 17 3.26 -7.76 -16.36
C ARG A 17 1.97 -7.24 -15.73
N LEU A 18 1.08 -8.13 -15.28
CA LEU A 18 -0.15 -7.77 -14.58
C LEU A 18 0.16 -7.24 -13.18
N ALA A 19 1.07 -7.88 -12.43
CA ALA A 19 1.53 -7.37 -11.14
C ALA A 19 2.15 -5.97 -11.26
N GLU A 20 3.01 -5.76 -12.27
CA GLU A 20 3.61 -4.45 -12.53
C GLU A 20 2.56 -3.37 -12.81
N LYS A 21 1.57 -3.66 -13.68
CA LYS A 21 0.47 -2.73 -13.98
C LYS A 21 -0.38 -2.44 -12.75
N PHE A 22 -0.67 -3.46 -11.95
CA PHE A 22 -1.46 -3.32 -10.74
C PHE A 22 -0.76 -2.46 -9.69
N VAL A 23 0.53 -2.72 -9.41
CA VAL A 23 1.33 -1.92 -8.48
C VAL A 23 1.40 -0.46 -8.96
N LYS A 24 1.64 -0.22 -10.26
CA LYS A 24 1.60 1.15 -10.82
C LYS A 24 0.26 1.84 -10.60
N ALA A 25 -0.84 1.14 -10.89
CA ALA A 25 -2.19 1.69 -10.69
C ALA A 25 -2.47 2.00 -9.22
N LEU A 26 -2.03 1.14 -8.32
CA LEU A 26 -2.17 1.33 -6.87
C LEU A 26 -1.38 2.54 -6.38
N LEU A 27 -0.12 2.69 -6.80
CA LEU A 27 0.71 3.84 -6.45
C LEU A 27 0.11 5.16 -6.97
N VAL A 28 -0.38 5.18 -8.21
CA VAL A 28 -1.04 6.35 -8.79
C VAL A 28 -2.34 6.68 -8.04
N LEU A 29 -3.15 5.67 -7.70
CA LEU A 29 -4.36 5.87 -6.91
C LEU A 29 -4.06 6.45 -5.53
N HIS A 30 -3.04 5.92 -4.85
CA HIS A 30 -2.58 6.44 -3.55
C HIS A 30 -2.07 7.87 -3.70
N LEU A 31 -1.30 8.19 -4.75
CA LEU A 31 -0.85 9.55 -5.02
C LEU A 31 -2.03 10.52 -5.21
N CYS A 32 -3.03 10.13 -6.01
CA CYS A 32 -4.25 10.91 -6.20
C CYS A 32 -5.00 11.13 -4.88
N TYR A 33 -5.05 10.10 -4.01
CA TYR A 33 -5.64 10.20 -2.68
C TYR A 33 -4.88 11.20 -1.80
N CYS A 34 -3.55 11.13 -1.73
CA CYS A 34 -2.75 12.10 -0.96
C CYS A 34 -2.97 13.54 -1.47
N LEU A 35 -2.99 13.76 -2.79
CA LEU A 35 -3.23 15.07 -3.38
C LEU A 35 -4.65 15.58 -3.07
N PHE A 36 -5.65 14.70 -3.13
CA PHE A 36 -7.02 15.02 -2.75
C PHE A 36 -7.13 15.39 -1.26
N CYS A 37 -6.45 14.66 -0.37
CA CYS A 37 -6.38 15.00 1.05
C CYS A 37 -5.74 16.37 1.28
N CYS A 38 -4.60 16.65 0.64
CA CYS A 38 -3.95 17.97 0.70
C CYS A 38 -4.88 19.09 0.19
N ALA A 39 -5.55 18.88 -0.94
CA ALA A 39 -6.47 19.86 -1.51
C ALA A 39 -7.70 20.09 -0.61
N SER A 40 -8.21 19.03 0.01
CA SER A 40 -9.33 19.10 0.95
C SER A 40 -8.97 19.89 2.20
N THR A 41 -7.80 19.62 2.82
CA THR A 41 -7.33 20.38 3.97
C THR A 41 -7.02 21.83 3.60
N ALA A 42 -6.42 22.08 2.43
CA ALA A 42 -6.19 23.45 1.95
C ALA A 42 -7.51 24.21 1.76
N SER A 43 -8.54 23.56 1.22
CA SER A 43 -9.87 24.15 1.04
C SER A 43 -10.51 24.50 2.39
N ASN A 44 -10.42 23.61 3.39
CA ASN A 44 -10.93 23.87 4.73
C ASN A 44 -10.27 25.08 5.39
N VAL A 45 -8.94 25.22 5.24
CA VAL A 45 -8.17 26.31 5.84
C VAL A 45 -8.41 27.64 5.12
N LEU A 46 -8.54 27.63 3.79
CA LEU A 46 -8.63 28.86 3.00
C LEU A 46 -10.05 29.43 2.89
N ILE A 47 -11.06 28.56 2.82
CA ILE A 47 -12.44 28.97 2.50
C ILE A 47 -13.28 29.10 3.78
N ASP A 48 -12.75 28.64 4.93
CA ASP A 48 -13.45 28.58 6.23
C ASP A 48 -14.84 27.93 6.12
N SER A 49 -15.05 27.16 5.06
CA SER A 49 -16.26 26.39 4.85
C SER A 49 -16.11 25.11 5.66
N PRO A 50 -17.02 24.81 6.60
CA PRO A 50 -17.04 23.53 7.27
C PRO A 50 -17.33 22.47 6.20
N SER A 51 -16.29 21.89 5.60
CA SER A 51 -16.51 20.87 4.59
C SER A 51 -17.24 19.70 5.21
N SER A 52 -18.13 19.13 4.42
CA SER A 52 -19.04 18.04 4.77
C SER A 52 -18.34 16.71 5.05
N GLY A 53 -17.00 16.70 5.14
CA GLY A 53 -16.19 15.51 5.37
C GLY A 53 -15.57 15.54 6.76
N PHE A 54 -16.24 14.91 7.72
CA PHE A 54 -15.73 14.59 9.06
C PHE A 54 -15.40 15.81 9.95
N ALA A 55 -16.27 16.07 10.92
CA ALA A 55 -16.07 17.00 12.04
C ALA A 55 -14.92 16.54 12.97
N THR A 56 -13.71 16.53 12.42
CA THR A 56 -12.46 16.20 13.09
C THR A 56 -11.85 17.49 13.62
N SER A 57 -11.16 17.40 14.77
CA SER A 57 -10.44 18.54 15.33
C SER A 57 -9.41 19.06 14.33
N GLY A 58 -9.23 20.38 14.25
CA GLY A 58 -8.25 21.00 13.32
C GLY A 58 -6.85 20.40 13.41
N SER A 59 -6.40 19.97 14.60
CA SER A 59 -5.11 19.28 14.79
C SER A 59 -4.98 18.00 13.95
N LEU A 60 -6.06 17.22 13.80
CA LEU A 60 -6.05 16.00 12.99
C LEU A 60 -6.04 16.31 11.49
N GLN A 61 -6.70 17.39 11.07
CA GLN A 61 -6.66 17.83 9.67
C GLN A 61 -5.25 18.27 9.27
N ILE A 62 -4.56 19.02 10.13
CA ILE A 62 -3.17 19.43 9.91
C ILE A 62 -2.25 18.20 9.89
N PHE A 63 -2.42 17.28 10.84
CA PHE A 63 -1.64 16.04 10.88
C PHE A 63 -1.84 15.20 9.61
N SER A 64 -3.08 15.01 9.18
CA SER A 64 -3.41 14.26 7.96
C SER A 64 -2.82 14.92 6.70
N ALA A 65 -2.87 16.25 6.60
CA ALA A 65 -2.23 16.96 5.49
C ALA A 65 -0.70 16.82 5.50
N ALA A 66 -0.06 16.92 6.67
CA ALA A 66 1.37 16.72 6.81
C ALA A 66 1.77 15.28 6.41
N TRP A 67 0.99 14.29 6.83
CA TRP A 67 1.21 12.88 6.47
C TRP A 67 1.06 12.65 4.97
N ALA A 68 -0.01 13.16 4.36
CA ALA A 68 -0.23 13.09 2.92
C ALA A 68 0.90 13.76 2.12
N LEU A 69 1.45 14.87 2.63
CA LEU A 69 2.57 15.57 1.99
C LEU A 69 3.87 14.76 2.02
N ILE A 70 4.13 13.98 3.07
CA ILE A 70 5.25 13.03 3.16
C ILE A 70 5.03 11.85 2.21
N GLY A 71 3.78 11.43 2.01
CA GLY A 71 3.40 10.39 1.07
C GLY A 71 3.78 10.71 -0.38
N VAL A 72 3.55 11.95 -0.83
CA VAL A 72 3.81 12.37 -2.23
C VAL A 72 5.24 12.05 -2.72
N PRO A 73 6.33 12.52 -2.09
CA PRO A 73 7.69 12.20 -2.53
C PRO A 73 8.01 10.71 -2.35
N THR A 74 7.49 10.08 -1.30
CA THR A 74 7.69 8.64 -1.06
C THR A 74 7.11 7.79 -2.19
N ILE A 75 5.89 8.11 -2.64
CA ILE A 75 5.20 7.44 -3.75
C ILE A 75 5.89 7.75 -5.09
N ALA A 76 6.36 8.98 -5.30
CA ALA A 76 7.11 9.35 -6.50
C ALA A 76 8.42 8.55 -6.63
N VAL A 77 9.16 8.40 -5.53
CA VAL A 77 10.36 7.56 -5.46
C VAL A 77 10.03 6.08 -5.71
N ALA A 78 8.91 5.60 -5.20
CA ALA A 78 8.45 4.23 -5.44
C ALA A 78 8.09 3.99 -6.91
N LEU A 79 7.38 4.92 -7.56
CA LEU A 79 7.06 4.87 -8.99
C LEU A 79 8.35 4.85 -9.83
N TRP A 80 9.33 5.67 -9.47
CA TRP A 80 10.66 5.64 -10.09
C TRP A 80 11.34 4.27 -9.92
N GLY A 81 11.23 3.70 -8.72
CA GLY A 81 11.69 2.36 -8.39
C GLY A 81 11.07 1.26 -9.25
N VAL A 82 9.75 1.32 -9.48
CA VAL A 82 9.05 0.38 -10.36
C VAL A 82 9.51 0.55 -11.81
N TYR A 83 9.75 1.77 -12.28
CA TYR A 83 10.25 2.02 -13.64
C TYR A 83 11.67 1.48 -13.86
N HIS A 84 12.55 1.69 -12.88
CA HIS A 84 13.95 1.24 -12.92
C HIS A 84 14.17 -0.18 -12.38
N ARG A 85 13.08 -0.89 -12.02
CA ARG A 85 13.12 -2.24 -11.41
C ARG A 85 14.04 -2.32 -10.18
N SER A 86 14.04 -1.28 -9.36
CA SER A 86 14.87 -1.19 -8.15
C SER A 86 14.08 -1.53 -6.89
N ALA A 87 14.35 -2.70 -6.31
CA ALA A 87 13.67 -3.18 -5.10
C ALA A 87 13.84 -2.23 -3.89
N ALA A 88 14.99 -1.56 -3.76
CA ALA A 88 15.27 -0.66 -2.64
C ALA A 88 14.25 0.50 -2.53
N HIS A 89 13.90 1.10 -3.66
CA HIS A 89 12.95 2.22 -3.72
C HIS A 89 11.52 1.75 -3.43
N VAL A 90 11.13 0.56 -3.89
CA VAL A 90 9.80 -0.01 -3.61
C VAL A 90 9.67 -0.48 -2.15
N ARG A 91 10.76 -0.99 -1.55
CA ARG A 91 10.82 -1.32 -0.10
C ARG A 91 10.58 -0.09 0.80
N LEU A 92 11.07 1.09 0.40
CA LEU A 92 10.79 2.34 1.13
C LEU A 92 9.27 2.60 1.23
N TYR A 93 8.55 2.40 0.12
CA TYR A 93 7.10 2.52 0.08
C TYR A 93 6.39 1.47 0.93
N LEU A 94 6.92 0.25 1.03
CA LEU A 94 6.36 -0.79 1.89
C LEU A 94 6.41 -0.37 3.38
N TYR A 95 7.51 0.22 3.84
CA TYR A 95 7.59 0.75 5.21
C TYR A 95 6.63 1.91 5.45
N TYR A 96 6.51 2.83 4.48
CA TYR A 96 5.53 3.91 4.53
C TYR A 96 4.09 3.38 4.59
N GLY A 97 3.72 2.46 3.70
CA GLY A 97 2.39 1.85 3.67
C GLY A 97 2.06 1.05 4.93
N LEU A 98 3.05 0.43 5.56
CA LEU A 98 2.85 -0.22 6.86
C LEU A 98 2.55 0.81 7.96
N ALA A 99 3.29 1.92 8.00
CA ALA A 99 3.04 3.00 8.95
C ALA A 99 1.67 3.65 8.73
N ASP A 100 1.27 3.82 7.46
CA ASP A 100 -0.03 4.33 7.04
C ASP A 100 -1.18 3.43 7.56
N ILE A 101 -1.08 2.11 7.36
CA ILE A 101 -2.06 1.14 7.89
C ILE A 101 -2.17 1.22 9.42
N VAL A 102 -1.04 1.39 10.13
CA VAL A 102 -1.05 1.52 11.59
C VAL A 102 -1.75 2.81 12.03
N LEU A 103 -1.46 3.93 11.36
CA LEU A 103 -2.13 5.20 11.65
C LEU A 103 -3.63 5.11 11.36
N ASP A 104 -4.03 4.56 10.22
CA ASP A 104 -5.43 4.35 9.87
C ASP A 104 -6.13 3.45 10.88
N ALA A 105 -5.49 2.36 11.32
CA ALA A 105 -6.02 1.52 12.38
C ALA A 105 -6.22 2.29 13.68
N CYS A 106 -5.24 3.10 14.11
CA CYS A 106 -5.35 3.95 15.30
C CYS A 106 -6.50 4.97 15.16
N PHE A 107 -6.64 5.61 13.99
CA PHE A 107 -7.69 6.58 13.73
C PHE A 107 -9.08 5.94 13.68
N LEU A 108 -9.21 4.79 13.03
CA LEU A 108 -10.48 4.06 12.95
C LEU A 108 -10.91 3.56 14.32
N VAL A 109 -9.99 2.98 15.09
CA VAL A 109 -10.25 2.53 16.47
C VAL A 109 -10.64 3.71 17.35
N GLY A 110 -9.90 4.82 17.30
CA GLY A 110 -10.20 6.02 18.08
C GLY A 110 -11.55 6.63 17.70
N ASN A 111 -11.83 6.82 16.41
CA ASN A 111 -13.09 7.43 15.99
C ASN A 111 -14.29 6.51 16.21
N LEU A 112 -14.18 5.21 15.96
CA LEU A 112 -15.34 4.32 16.01
C LEU A 112 -15.61 3.72 17.38
N LEU A 113 -14.57 3.50 18.21
CA LEU A 113 -14.74 2.98 19.56
C LEU A 113 -14.93 4.08 20.60
N VAL A 114 -14.30 5.25 20.43
CA VAL A 114 -14.33 6.32 21.46
C VAL A 114 -15.37 7.39 21.13
N ARG A 115 -15.48 7.81 19.87
CA ARG A 115 -16.51 8.77 19.43
C ARG A 115 -17.74 8.01 18.94
N ASP A 116 -18.54 7.59 19.91
CA ASP A 116 -19.75 6.79 19.70
C ASP A 116 -20.55 7.15 18.44
N ALA A 117 -20.70 6.17 17.53
CA ALA A 117 -21.57 6.27 16.35
C ALA A 117 -23.03 6.63 16.70
N CYS A 118 -23.40 6.49 17.96
CA CYS A 118 -24.75 6.71 18.46
C CYS A 118 -25.06 8.20 18.71
N VAL A 119 -24.07 9.10 18.71
CA VAL A 119 -24.28 10.55 18.85
C VAL A 119 -24.92 11.16 17.59
N HIS A 120 -24.65 10.58 16.42
CA HIS A 120 -25.17 11.06 15.14
C HIS A 120 -26.44 10.32 14.67
N LEU A 121 -27.01 9.44 15.50
CA LEU A 121 -28.21 8.71 15.14
C LEU A 121 -29.42 9.65 15.19
N ASP A 122 -30.17 9.75 14.09
CA ASP A 122 -31.38 10.55 14.03
C ASP A 122 -32.37 10.08 15.11
N PRO A 123 -32.85 10.98 15.99
CA PRO A 123 -33.79 10.63 17.05
C PRO A 123 -35.06 9.95 16.52
N ALA A 124 -35.48 10.24 15.29
CA ALA A 124 -36.66 9.61 14.68
C ALA A 124 -36.48 8.10 14.45
N VAL A 125 -35.30 7.68 13.98
CA VAL A 125 -34.96 6.26 13.77
C VAL A 125 -34.77 5.55 15.11
N ALA A 126 -34.21 6.26 16.09
CA ALA A 126 -33.95 5.73 17.42
C ALA A 126 -35.25 5.43 18.21
N ALA A 127 -36.35 6.15 17.92
CA ALA A 127 -37.63 5.98 18.59
C ALA A 127 -38.41 4.73 18.16
N SER A 128 -38.26 4.27 16.91
CA SER A 128 -39.04 3.15 16.36
C SER A 128 -38.47 1.77 16.68
N SER A 129 -37.14 1.66 16.78
CA SER A 129 -36.43 0.36 16.78
C SER A 129 -35.74 0.01 18.10
N GLY A 130 -35.94 0.81 19.15
CA GLY A 130 -35.23 0.68 20.43
C GLY A 130 -33.79 1.18 20.35
N ARG A 131 -33.50 2.29 21.03
CA ARG A 131 -32.20 2.99 20.97
C ARG A 131 -30.98 2.09 21.20
N ALA A 132 -31.09 1.14 22.12
CA ALA A 132 -29.99 0.24 22.47
C ALA A 132 -29.63 -0.73 21.34
N PHE A 133 -30.64 -1.29 20.65
CA PHE A 133 -30.41 -2.22 19.55
C PHE A 133 -29.81 -1.52 18.33
N ALA A 134 -30.36 -0.36 17.95
CA ALA A 134 -29.85 0.43 16.82
C ALA A 134 -28.38 0.86 17.03
N CYS A 135 -28.03 1.28 18.25
CA CYS A 135 -26.65 1.64 18.61
C CYS A 135 -25.71 0.43 18.54
N GLY A 136 -26.14 -0.73 19.05
CA GLY A 136 -25.36 -1.98 18.98
C GLY A 136 -25.12 -2.44 17.54
N ALA A 137 -26.16 -2.41 16.71
CA ALA A 137 -26.07 -2.77 15.30
C ALA A 137 -25.13 -1.83 14.52
N ALA A 138 -25.22 -0.51 14.75
CA ALA A 138 -24.34 0.46 14.12
C ALA A 138 -22.87 0.21 14.48
N ARG A 139 -22.55 0.00 15.76
CA ARG A 139 -21.19 -0.34 16.20
C ARG A 139 -20.69 -1.64 15.59
N GLY A 140 -21.53 -2.67 15.54
CA GLY A 140 -21.19 -3.96 14.93
C GLY A 140 -20.86 -3.82 13.44
N PHE A 141 -21.68 -3.07 12.70
CA PHE A 141 -21.44 -2.78 11.29
C PHE A 141 -20.16 -1.99 11.07
N SER A 142 -19.92 -0.94 11.86
CA SER A 142 -18.68 -0.16 11.81
C SER A 142 -17.45 -1.03 12.09
N ALA A 143 -17.50 -1.92 13.07
CA ALA A 143 -16.39 -2.82 13.38
C ALA A 143 -16.08 -3.78 12.22
N ILE A 144 -17.11 -4.38 11.60
CA ILE A 144 -16.94 -5.24 10.42
C ILE A 144 -16.31 -4.46 9.26
N LEU A 145 -16.78 -3.22 9.04
CA LEU A 145 -16.26 -2.35 7.99
C LEU A 145 -14.78 -2.01 8.21
N VAL A 146 -14.37 -1.67 9.45
CA VAL A 146 -12.95 -1.43 9.79
C VAL A 146 -12.10 -2.65 9.53
N VAL A 147 -12.50 -3.82 10.02
CA VAL A 147 -11.74 -5.06 9.82
C VAL A 147 -11.61 -5.36 8.33
N SER A 148 -12.69 -5.17 7.56
CA SER A 148 -12.68 -5.38 6.10
C SER A 148 -11.72 -4.43 5.39
N LEU A 149 -11.73 -3.14 5.74
CA LEU A 149 -10.80 -2.15 5.18
C LEU A 149 -9.34 -2.47 5.51
N LEU A 150 -9.06 -2.86 6.77
CA LEU A 150 -7.70 -3.25 7.18
C LEU A 150 -7.21 -4.50 6.45
N LEU A 151 -8.07 -5.51 6.25
CA LEU A 151 -7.72 -6.70 5.48
C LEU A 151 -7.43 -6.36 4.02
N ILE A 152 -8.23 -5.49 3.40
CA ILE A 152 -8.00 -5.02 2.03
C ILE A 152 -6.66 -4.27 1.94
N ALA A 153 -6.37 -3.38 2.90
CA ALA A 153 -5.10 -2.64 2.93
C ALA A 153 -3.89 -3.56 3.12
N LEU A 154 -3.98 -4.55 4.03
CA LEU A 154 -2.95 -5.56 4.23
C LEU A 154 -2.75 -6.43 2.98
N TYR A 155 -3.83 -6.76 2.27
CA TYR A 155 -3.76 -7.50 1.01
C TYR A 155 -3.02 -6.71 -0.08
N PHE A 156 -3.28 -5.41 -0.19
CA PHE A 156 -2.52 -4.54 -1.08
C PHE A 156 -1.04 -4.47 -0.72
N LEU A 157 -0.71 -4.32 0.57
CA LEU A 157 0.68 -4.34 1.05
C LEU A 157 1.36 -5.69 0.73
N TYR A 158 0.62 -6.79 0.86
CA TYR A 158 1.10 -8.12 0.51
C TYR A 158 1.44 -8.24 -0.99
N ILE A 159 0.60 -7.71 -1.88
CA ILE A 159 0.89 -7.70 -3.33
C ILE A 159 2.17 -6.90 -3.62
N VAL A 160 2.33 -5.73 -3.02
CA VAL A 160 3.55 -4.91 -3.21
C VAL A 160 4.78 -5.63 -2.67
N ARG A 161 4.66 -6.32 -1.52
CA ARG A 161 5.73 -7.15 -0.97
C ARG A 161 6.11 -8.29 -1.91
N SER A 162 5.12 -9.00 -2.45
CA SER A 162 5.35 -10.06 -3.43
C SER A 162 6.12 -9.53 -4.64
N TYR A 163 5.71 -8.37 -5.16
CA TYR A 163 6.40 -7.72 -6.28
C TYR A 163 7.86 -7.35 -5.95
N CYS A 164 8.16 -6.92 -4.72
CA CYS A 164 9.55 -6.68 -4.31
C CYS A 164 10.39 -7.96 -4.33
N GLN A 165 9.83 -9.10 -3.92
CA GLN A 165 10.53 -10.39 -3.94
C GLN A 165 10.82 -10.81 -5.39
N ASP A 166 9.86 -10.61 -6.30
CA ASP A 166 10.06 -10.89 -7.73
C ASP A 166 11.19 -10.02 -8.34
N LEU A 167 11.33 -8.77 -7.91
CA LEU A 167 12.43 -7.90 -8.35
C LEU A 167 13.81 -8.37 -7.84
N GLU A 168 13.87 -8.94 -6.64
CA GLU A 168 15.10 -9.47 -6.04
C GLU A 168 15.54 -10.77 -6.69
N ASP A 169 14.58 -11.67 -6.92
CA ASP A 169 14.84 -12.96 -7.57
C ASP A 169 15.16 -12.77 -9.06
N GLY A 170 14.44 -11.86 -9.74
CA GLY A 170 14.65 -11.54 -11.15
C GLY A 170 15.99 -10.84 -11.44
N GLY A 171 16.51 -10.06 -10.48
CA GLY A 171 17.82 -9.40 -10.62
C GLY A 171 18.99 -10.40 -10.66
N SER A 172 18.92 -11.46 -9.87
CA SER A 172 19.99 -12.45 -9.76
C SER A 172 20.14 -13.29 -11.03
N ALA A 173 19.03 -13.64 -11.69
CA ALA A 173 19.05 -14.44 -12.91
C ALA A 173 19.77 -13.73 -14.07
N ALA A 174 19.61 -12.41 -14.19
CA ALA A 174 20.28 -11.62 -15.23
C ALA A 174 21.80 -11.63 -15.04
N VAL A 175 22.27 -11.46 -13.79
CA VAL A 175 23.71 -11.48 -13.45
C VAL A 175 24.32 -12.86 -13.69
N ILE A 176 23.63 -13.94 -13.31
CA ILE A 176 24.11 -15.30 -13.56
C ILE A 176 24.20 -15.60 -15.06
N ALA A 177 23.21 -15.16 -15.85
CA ALA A 177 23.24 -15.32 -17.30
C ALA A 177 24.39 -14.55 -17.95
N GLU A 178 24.77 -13.40 -17.38
CA GLU A 178 25.93 -12.62 -17.82
C GLU A 178 27.25 -13.32 -17.47
N LEU A 179 27.39 -13.84 -16.24
CA LEU A 179 28.58 -14.61 -15.83
C LEU A 179 28.78 -15.87 -16.70
N LEU A 180 27.71 -16.60 -17.00
CA LEU A 180 27.74 -17.77 -17.89
C LEU A 180 28.07 -17.41 -19.34
N ARG A 181 27.74 -16.19 -19.79
CA ARG A 181 28.17 -15.69 -21.11
C ARG A 181 29.64 -15.29 -21.11
N GLY A 182 30.14 -14.72 -20.01
CA GLY A 182 31.55 -14.33 -19.86
C GLY A 182 32.50 -15.53 -19.90
N SER A 183 32.21 -16.59 -19.14
CA SER A 183 33.11 -17.76 -19.00
C SER A 183 33.35 -18.52 -20.32
N ARG A 184 32.40 -18.50 -21.26
CA ARG A 184 32.54 -19.15 -22.57
C ARG A 184 33.60 -18.50 -23.47
N THR A 185 33.99 -17.26 -23.17
CA THR A 185 34.88 -16.48 -24.03
C THR A 185 36.36 -16.73 -23.73
N GLU A 186 36.69 -17.17 -22.51
CA GLU A 186 38.09 -17.38 -22.09
C GLU A 186 38.68 -18.75 -22.46
N GLU A 187 37.89 -19.70 -22.97
CA GLU A 187 38.40 -21.04 -23.33
C GLU A 187 39.04 -21.13 -24.73
N LYS A 188 39.07 -20.06 -25.55
CA LYS A 188 39.59 -20.13 -26.93
C LYS A 188 41.04 -19.66 -27.24
N PRO A 189 41.93 -19.22 -26.31
CA PRO A 189 43.28 -18.82 -26.73
C PRO A 189 44.25 -19.98 -27.01
N TYR A 190 44.03 -21.17 -26.45
CA TYR A 190 45.08 -22.22 -26.44
C TYR A 190 45.06 -23.12 -27.67
N GLU A 191 43.93 -23.20 -28.38
CA GLU A 191 43.78 -24.10 -29.54
C GLU A 191 44.38 -23.49 -30.83
N ALA A 192 44.71 -22.20 -30.84
CA ALA A 192 45.35 -21.53 -31.98
C ALA A 192 46.89 -21.54 -31.93
N ALA A 193 47.51 -22.04 -30.84
CA ALA A 193 48.95 -21.92 -30.62
C ALA A 193 49.75 -23.23 -30.83
N GLY A 194 49.12 -24.34 -31.22
CA GLY A 194 49.82 -25.62 -31.27
C GLY A 194 49.29 -26.60 -32.33
N LEU A 195 49.63 -26.37 -33.60
CA LEU A 195 49.98 -27.41 -34.59
C LEU A 195 50.45 -26.74 -35.89
N ALA A 196 51.70 -26.29 -35.88
CA ALA A 196 52.56 -26.09 -37.05
C ALA A 196 53.95 -26.63 -36.72
#